data_AF-A0A8T6VM73-F1
#
_entry.id   AF-A0A8T6VM73-F1
#
_cell.length_a   1.000
_cell.length_b   1.000
_cell.length_c   1.000
_cell.angle_alpha   90.00
_cell.angle_beta   90.00
_cell.angle_gamma   90.00
#
_symmetry.space_group_name_H-M   'P 1'
#
loop_
_entity.id
_entity.type
_entity.pdbx_description
1 polymer ?
#
loop_
_entity_poly.entity_id
_entity_poly.type
_entity_poly.pdbx_seq_one_letter_code
_entity_poly.pdbx_strand_id
1 'polypeptide(L)'
;MRFISIILLTVFLSLTVQISLAQEIGIATFQETAQILVDKRISQNVTASVTLQSTSIQEMQIPSELEQRISDNDRIVAIVLTNEESCILGVVNEACIMVNVSRGEEDKGIVAIQEAARKIGDKYIDDLNSVFDTNAEFHSVFVHHKDETNVALDTSGVVSGRGTVSAVYTMPKEDTQSMYEKISAILIPKVIRDSGGFFSIAKELSSESTARTTFSIIPMEKTILYQLKLSVDYPGEASSLEQINPLKFLKTDELSRSDYFSSGFYPLNSLVQVVVLDEKATHVTDVQSPILKTTTVEGEQIPQDITNAGWVFDPESGKKIQGKYIFGEEISVTKNDLMFDLSYDGKEETSQEFDESIIIVSIIVVAAIAASVYYLKGYKKTSNQ
;
A
#
# COMPACT_ATOMS: atom_id res chain seq x y z
N MET A 1 -83.94 8.79 -15.87
CA MET A 1 -83.77 9.47 -14.57
C MET A 1 -82.74 8.68 -13.75
N ARG A 2 -81.58 9.30 -13.52
CA ARG A 2 -80.64 9.15 -12.38
C ARG A 2 -80.34 7.74 -11.84
N PHE A 3 -79.12 7.24 -12.09
CA PHE A 3 -77.92 7.37 -11.23
C PHE A 3 -77.96 6.43 -10.02
N ILE A 4 -77.02 5.46 -9.97
CA ILE A 4 -75.95 5.35 -8.95
C ILE A 4 -75.14 4.07 -9.23
N SER A 5 -73.95 4.27 -9.80
CA SER A 5 -72.80 3.37 -9.65
C SER A 5 -72.22 3.57 -8.26
N ILE A 6 -71.88 2.50 -7.55
CA ILE A 6 -70.88 2.54 -6.48
C ILE A 6 -69.78 1.55 -6.88
N ILE A 7 -68.70 2.11 -7.43
CA ILE A 7 -67.44 1.43 -7.69
C ILE A 7 -66.70 1.37 -6.35
N LEU A 8 -66.42 0.15 -5.87
CA LEU A 8 -65.50 -0.08 -4.76
C LEU A 8 -64.08 0.01 -5.32
N LEU A 9 -63.43 1.17 -5.15
CA LEU A 9 -62.04 1.39 -5.55
C LEU A 9 -61.11 0.88 -4.44
N THR A 10 -60.66 -0.37 -4.53
CA THR A 10 -59.56 -0.87 -3.70
C THR A 10 -58.24 -0.36 -4.28
N VAL A 11 -57.72 0.73 -3.71
CA VAL A 11 -56.36 1.20 -3.96
C VAL A 11 -55.40 0.27 -3.20
N PHE A 12 -54.72 -0.63 -3.90
CA PHE A 12 -53.53 -1.28 -3.38
C PHE A 12 -52.39 -0.25 -3.44
N LEU A 13 -52.15 0.44 -2.32
CA LEU A 13 -50.92 1.18 -2.13
C LEU A 13 -49.83 0.14 -1.77
N SER A 14 -49.12 -0.37 -2.78
CA SER A 14 -47.86 -1.06 -2.55
C SER A 14 -46.84 0.00 -2.13
N LEU A 15 -46.77 0.28 -0.83
CA LEU A 15 -45.63 0.95 -0.22
C LEU A 15 -44.46 -0.02 -0.28
N THR A 16 -43.69 0.03 -1.37
CA THR A 16 -42.30 -0.44 -1.34
C THR A 16 -41.56 0.56 -0.47
N VAL A 17 -41.48 0.25 0.83
CA VAL A 17 -40.50 0.91 1.70
C VAL A 17 -39.14 0.46 1.19
N GLN A 18 -38.47 1.31 0.41
CA GLN A 18 -37.03 1.22 0.26
C GLN A 18 -36.46 1.52 1.63
N ILE A 19 -36.20 0.48 2.42
CA ILE A 19 -35.37 0.61 3.60
C ILE A 19 -33.96 0.73 3.03
N SER A 20 -33.50 1.97 2.79
CA SER A 20 -32.06 2.22 2.71
C SER A 20 -31.53 1.96 4.12
N LEU A 21 -31.10 0.73 4.38
CA LEU A 21 -30.27 0.46 5.53
C LEU A 21 -28.99 1.25 5.29
N ALA A 22 -28.84 2.41 5.95
CA ALA A 22 -27.54 3.04 6.06
C ALA A 22 -26.66 2.05 6.84
N GLN A 23 -25.91 1.23 6.12
CA GLN A 23 -25.01 0.27 6.73
C GLN A 23 -23.95 1.06 7.48
N GLU A 24 -23.80 0.81 8.79
CA GLU A 24 -22.82 1.52 9.59
C GLU A 24 -21.42 1.19 9.08
N ILE A 25 -20.63 2.23 8.78
CA ILE A 25 -19.27 2.08 8.27
C ILE A 25 -18.41 1.41 9.34
N GLY A 26 -17.90 0.21 9.02
CA GLY A 26 -16.97 -0.53 9.85
C GLY A 26 -15.55 0.03 9.75
N ILE A 27 -14.79 -0.09 10.84
CA ILE A 27 -13.36 0.20 10.87
C ILE A 27 -12.65 -1.12 11.15
N ALA A 28 -11.76 -1.52 10.25
CA ALA A 28 -10.87 -2.66 10.45
C ALA A 28 -9.41 -2.22 10.46
N THR A 29 -8.59 -2.93 11.23
CA THR A 29 -7.13 -2.74 11.28
C THR A 29 -6.45 -3.33 10.04
N PHE A 30 -6.98 -4.42 9.51
CA PHE A 30 -6.48 -5.02 8.27
C PHE A 30 -6.86 -4.20 7.04
N GLN A 31 -5.93 -4.06 6.11
CA GLN A 31 -6.13 -3.41 4.81
C GLN A 31 -5.41 -4.17 3.71
N GLU A 32 -6.03 -4.16 2.55
CA GLU A 32 -5.49 -4.70 1.31
C GLU A 32 -5.47 -3.59 0.25
N THR A 33 -4.34 -3.45 -0.44
CA THR A 33 -4.16 -2.42 -1.47
C THR A 33 -3.41 -3.00 -2.66
N ALA A 34 -3.94 -2.76 -3.85
CA ALA A 34 -3.26 -3.02 -5.11
C ALA A 34 -2.80 -1.67 -5.66
N GLN A 35 -1.52 -1.54 -6.01
CA GLN A 35 -0.96 -0.30 -6.50
C GLN A 35 -0.24 -0.52 -7.82
N ILE A 36 -0.53 0.33 -8.80
CA ILE A 36 0.23 0.44 -10.05
C ILE A 36 1.00 1.76 -10.03
N LEU A 37 2.31 1.66 -9.98
CA LEU A 37 3.22 2.79 -10.16
C LEU A 37 3.70 2.80 -11.61
N VAL A 38 3.35 3.84 -12.35
CA VAL A 38 3.82 4.10 -13.71
C VAL A 38 4.88 5.19 -13.61
N ASP A 39 6.15 4.83 -13.74
CA ASP A 39 7.25 5.77 -13.65
C ASP A 39 7.86 6.01 -15.03
N LYS A 40 7.38 7.04 -15.72
CA LYS A 40 7.90 7.52 -17.01
C LYS A 40 9.03 8.53 -16.85
N ARG A 41 9.52 8.76 -15.63
CA ARG A 41 10.50 9.81 -15.35
C ARG A 41 11.87 9.24 -15.00
N ILE A 42 11.92 8.24 -14.11
CA ILE A 42 13.19 7.76 -13.54
C ILE A 42 13.51 6.38 -14.10
N SER A 43 12.65 5.40 -13.85
CA SER A 43 12.93 4.00 -14.17
C SER A 43 12.37 3.52 -15.51
N GLN A 44 11.46 4.29 -16.13
CA GLN A 44 10.68 3.86 -17.31
C GLN A 44 9.96 2.52 -17.07
N ASN A 45 9.58 2.25 -15.82
CA ASN A 45 9.05 0.98 -15.37
C ASN A 45 7.59 1.12 -14.93
N VAL A 46 6.82 0.05 -15.09
CA VAL A 46 5.56 -0.11 -14.36
C VAL A 46 5.78 -1.11 -13.24
N THR A 47 5.52 -0.71 -12.00
CA THR A 47 5.54 -1.62 -10.85
C THR A 47 4.10 -1.88 -10.42
N ALA A 48 3.67 -3.13 -10.51
CA ALA A 48 2.46 -3.58 -9.83
C ALA A 48 2.83 -4.07 -8.44
N SER A 49 2.00 -3.77 -7.44
CA SER A 49 2.19 -4.33 -6.11
C SER A 49 0.88 -4.60 -5.40
N VAL A 50 0.89 -5.59 -4.53
CA VAL A 50 -0.18 -5.86 -3.59
C VAL A 50 0.40 -5.80 -2.19
N THR A 51 -0.24 -5.04 -1.32
CA THR A 51 0.16 -4.88 0.08
C THR A 51 -0.98 -5.30 0.99
N LEU A 52 -0.69 -6.21 1.91
CA LEU A 52 -1.56 -6.57 3.02
C LEU A 52 -0.95 -5.97 4.28
N GLN A 53 -1.73 -5.25 5.06
CA GLN A 53 -1.21 -4.55 6.23
C GLN A 53 -2.18 -4.56 7.40
N SER A 54 -1.64 -4.46 8.61
CA SER A 54 -2.44 -4.36 9.82
C SER A 54 -1.65 -3.72 10.97
N THR A 55 -2.38 -3.23 11.97
CA THR A 55 -1.86 -2.83 13.29
C THR A 55 -2.19 -3.83 14.40
N SER A 56 -2.68 -5.03 14.05
CA SER A 56 -3.12 -6.07 14.97
C SER A 56 -2.27 -7.33 14.81
N ILE A 57 -1.73 -7.83 15.92
CA ILE A 57 -1.02 -9.12 15.94
C ILE A 57 -1.93 -10.34 15.74
N GLN A 58 -3.25 -10.16 15.83
CA GLN A 58 -4.20 -11.22 15.50
C GLN A 58 -4.31 -11.42 13.98
N GLU A 59 -4.02 -10.36 13.21
CA GLU A 59 -4.05 -10.36 11.74
C GLU A 59 -2.65 -10.54 11.14
N MET A 60 -1.60 -10.17 11.90
CA MET A 60 -0.17 -10.32 11.55
C MET A 60 0.57 -10.95 12.75
N GLN A 61 0.76 -12.27 12.73
CA GLN A 61 1.12 -13.13 13.86
C GLN A 61 2.57 -12.99 14.35
N ILE A 62 2.97 -11.78 14.73
CA ILE A 62 4.23 -11.50 15.42
C ILE A 62 4.10 -11.83 16.91
N PRO A 63 5.07 -12.54 17.52
CA PRO A 63 5.04 -12.81 18.95
C PRO A 63 5.01 -11.53 19.78
N SER A 64 4.11 -11.47 20.76
CA SER A 64 3.90 -10.27 21.60
C SER A 64 5.16 -9.83 22.37
N GLU A 65 6.04 -10.77 22.74
CA GLU A 65 7.31 -10.45 23.40
C GLU A 65 8.28 -9.72 22.48
N LEU A 66 8.35 -10.13 21.21
CA LEU A 66 9.16 -9.45 20.19
C LEU A 66 8.55 -8.08 19.85
N GLU A 67 7.23 -8.03 19.65
CA GLU A 67 6.49 -6.78 19.42
C GLU A 67 6.77 -5.75 20.53
N GLN A 68 6.64 -6.16 21.80
CA GLN A 68 6.88 -5.28 22.94
C GLN A 68 8.33 -4.77 22.95
N ARG A 69 9.33 -5.64 22.73
CA ARG A 69 10.74 -5.24 22.69
C ARG A 69 11.08 -4.31 21.53
N ILE A 70 10.36 -4.41 20.42
CA ILE A 70 10.47 -3.48 19.29
C ILE A 70 9.85 -2.14 19.70
N SER A 71 8.65 -2.15 20.30
CA SER A 71 7.94 -0.94 20.73
C SER A 71 8.67 -0.18 21.85
N ASP A 72 9.37 -0.89 22.75
CA ASP A 72 10.08 -0.30 23.88
C ASP A 72 11.42 0.36 23.48
N ASN A 73 11.86 0.17 22.23
CA ASN A 73 13.10 0.73 21.71
C ASN A 73 12.82 1.85 20.71
N ASP A 74 12.89 3.09 21.21
CA ASP A 74 12.68 4.33 20.47
C ASP A 74 13.65 4.55 19.31
N ARG A 75 14.78 3.83 19.29
CA ARG A 75 15.74 3.86 18.18
C ARG A 75 15.32 2.97 17.02
N ILE A 76 14.43 2.00 17.19
CA ILE A 76 13.97 1.15 16.08
C ILE A 76 13.01 1.96 15.20
N VAL A 77 13.42 2.16 13.96
CA VAL A 77 12.63 2.89 12.96
C VAL A 77 11.79 1.93 12.13
N ALA A 78 12.37 0.79 11.76
CA ALA A 78 11.65 -0.30 11.11
C ALA A 78 12.51 -1.56 11.08
N ILE A 79 11.87 -2.72 10.99
CA ILE A 79 12.51 -3.98 10.64
C ILE A 79 11.95 -4.45 9.30
N VAL A 80 12.82 -4.83 8.38
CA VAL A 80 12.44 -5.20 7.01
C VAL A 80 13.07 -6.53 6.63
N LEU A 81 12.25 -7.49 6.25
CA LEU A 81 12.65 -8.75 5.62
C LEU A 81 12.34 -8.65 4.11
N THR A 82 13.31 -8.92 3.23
CA THR A 82 13.08 -8.85 1.78
C THR A 82 13.99 -9.77 0.97
N ASN A 83 13.53 -10.20 -0.21
CA ASN A 83 14.38 -10.84 -1.23
C ASN A 83 14.65 -9.94 -2.45
N GLU A 84 14.39 -8.65 -2.30
CA GLU A 84 14.75 -7.64 -3.28
C GLU A 84 16.23 -7.76 -3.68
N GLU A 85 16.49 -7.64 -4.99
CA GLU A 85 17.86 -7.63 -5.48
C GLU A 85 18.60 -6.41 -4.95
N SER A 86 19.74 -6.66 -4.29
CA SER A 86 20.57 -5.62 -3.69
C SER A 86 19.79 -4.75 -2.69
N CYS A 87 19.23 -5.38 -1.64
CA CYS A 87 18.52 -4.69 -0.55
C CYS A 87 19.28 -3.49 0.03
N ILE A 88 20.62 -3.52 -0.01
CA ILE A 88 21.52 -2.41 0.17
C ILE A 88 22.70 -2.54 -0.79
N LEU A 89 23.44 -1.45 -1.00
CA LEU A 89 24.65 -1.46 -1.82
C LEU A 89 25.70 -2.45 -1.27
N GLY A 90 26.04 -3.45 -2.09
CA GLY A 90 27.05 -4.46 -1.77
C GLY A 90 26.49 -5.84 -1.46
N VAL A 91 25.18 -5.97 -1.23
CA VAL A 91 24.52 -7.29 -1.14
C VAL A 91 24.13 -7.74 -2.53
N VAL A 92 24.47 -8.98 -2.91
CA VAL A 92 24.20 -9.51 -4.24
C VAL A 92 23.70 -10.95 -4.12
N ASN A 93 22.57 -11.28 -4.77
CA ASN A 93 21.98 -12.62 -4.77
C ASN A 93 21.67 -13.19 -3.37
N GLU A 94 21.38 -12.34 -2.40
CA GLU A 94 20.97 -12.72 -1.05
C GLU A 94 19.66 -12.05 -0.69
N ALA A 95 18.90 -12.68 0.22
CA ALA A 95 17.79 -12.04 0.90
C ALA A 95 18.30 -11.38 2.19
N CYS A 96 17.55 -10.41 2.72
CA CYS A 96 18.01 -9.55 3.79
C CYS A 96 17.00 -9.42 4.91
N ILE A 97 17.51 -9.34 6.13
CA ILE A 97 16.84 -8.73 7.27
C ILE A 97 17.59 -7.43 7.60
N MET A 98 16.87 -6.32 7.60
CA MET A 98 17.39 -5.00 7.94
C MET A 98 16.74 -4.52 9.22
N VAL A 99 17.55 -4.25 10.25
CA VAL A 99 17.13 -3.54 11.44
C VAL A 99 17.51 -2.07 11.27
N ASN A 100 16.53 -1.26 10.87
CA ASN A 100 16.70 0.17 10.63
C ASN A 100 16.56 0.93 11.94
N VAL A 101 17.58 1.72 12.28
CA VAL A 101 17.64 2.50 13.50
C VAL A 101 17.85 3.97 13.23
N SER A 102 17.35 4.82 14.11
CA SER A 102 17.68 6.24 14.13
C SER A 102 19.12 6.43 14.64
N ARG A 103 19.79 7.47 14.15
CA ARG A 103 21.10 7.89 14.67
C ARG A 103 20.93 8.43 16.10
N GLY A 104 21.73 7.93 17.03
CA GLY A 104 21.79 8.47 18.40
C GLY A 104 22.50 9.81 18.40
N GLU A 105 22.06 10.73 19.24
CA GLU A 105 22.69 12.05 19.40
C GLU A 105 24.10 11.93 20.00
N GLU A 106 24.33 10.86 20.76
CA GLU A 106 25.58 10.49 21.41
C GLU A 106 26.61 9.82 20.49
N ASP A 107 26.17 9.28 19.35
CA ASP A 107 27.00 8.50 18.43
C ASP A 107 27.88 9.42 17.57
N LYS A 108 29.09 9.71 18.07
CA LYS A 108 30.01 10.64 17.40
C LYS A 108 30.88 9.96 16.35
N GLY A 109 30.60 10.28 15.08
CA GLY A 109 31.38 9.83 13.93
C GLY A 109 30.87 8.52 13.35
N ILE A 110 31.26 8.24 12.10
CA ILE A 110 30.69 7.14 11.31
C ILE A 110 30.87 5.76 11.95
N VAL A 111 32.03 5.52 12.58
CA VAL A 111 32.34 4.24 13.23
C VAL A 111 31.44 4.00 14.43
N ALA A 112 31.29 5.00 15.32
CA ALA A 112 30.42 4.88 16.49
C ALA A 112 28.96 4.66 16.10
N ILE A 113 28.49 5.39 15.07
CA ILE A 113 27.15 5.23 14.50
C ILE A 113 26.93 3.80 14.00
N GLN A 114 27.91 3.25 13.27
CA GLN A 114 27.81 1.90 12.73
C GLN A 114 27.83 0.84 13.84
N GLU A 115 28.73 0.96 14.81
CA GLU A 115 28.82 0.04 15.96
C GLU A 115 27.55 0.05 16.81
N ALA A 116 26.97 1.23 17.06
CA ALA A 116 25.73 1.38 17.80
C ALA A 116 24.56 0.70 17.07
N ALA A 117 24.43 0.95 15.76
CA ALA A 117 23.38 0.34 14.95
C ALA A 117 23.50 -1.19 14.91
N ARG A 118 24.70 -1.72 14.67
CA ARG A 118 24.95 -3.17 14.75
C ARG A 118 24.59 -3.74 16.11
N LYS A 119 25.02 -3.10 17.20
CA LYS A 119 24.73 -3.56 18.56
C LYS A 119 23.22 -3.60 18.84
N ILE A 120 22.44 -2.71 18.24
CA ILE A 120 20.97 -2.77 18.32
C ILE A 120 20.45 -3.94 17.49
N GLY A 121 20.85 -4.06 16.22
CA GLY A 121 20.43 -5.16 15.35
C GLY A 121 20.72 -6.55 15.92
N ASP A 122 21.91 -6.73 16.50
CA ASP A 122 22.38 -8.01 17.06
C ASP A 122 21.51 -8.47 18.25
N LYS A 123 20.74 -7.56 18.87
CA LYS A 123 19.78 -7.92 19.94
C LYS A 123 18.50 -8.54 19.40
N TYR A 124 18.14 -8.31 18.14
CA TYR A 124 16.86 -8.74 17.57
C TYR A 124 17.02 -9.87 16.56
N ILE A 125 18.20 -10.02 15.94
CA ILE A 125 18.38 -10.95 14.83
C ILE A 125 18.01 -12.40 15.17
N ASP A 126 18.33 -12.88 16.37
CA ASP A 126 18.00 -14.26 16.79
C ASP A 126 16.48 -14.49 16.86
N ASP A 127 15.74 -13.52 17.42
CA ASP A 127 14.27 -13.58 17.48
C ASP A 127 13.66 -13.48 16.09
N LEU A 128 14.20 -12.60 15.24
CA LEU A 128 13.73 -12.43 13.86
C LEU A 128 13.98 -13.69 13.03
N ASN A 129 15.15 -14.31 13.18
CA ASN A 129 15.47 -15.60 12.57
C ASN A 129 14.48 -16.69 13.02
N SER A 130 14.17 -16.74 14.32
CA SER A 130 13.19 -17.68 14.87
C SER A 130 11.77 -17.41 14.36
N VAL A 131 11.36 -16.16 14.23
CA VAL A 131 10.00 -15.79 13.78
C VAL A 131 9.82 -16.05 12.30
N PHE A 132 10.81 -15.72 11.47
CA PHE A 132 10.70 -15.86 10.02
C PHE A 132 11.12 -17.23 9.49
N ASP A 133 11.60 -18.12 10.37
CA ASP A 133 12.21 -19.40 10.01
C ASP A 133 13.37 -19.21 9.01
N THR A 134 14.34 -18.41 9.44
CA THR A 134 15.52 -18.00 8.65
C THR A 134 16.80 -18.13 9.48
N ASN A 135 17.95 -17.94 8.83
CA ASN A 135 19.28 -18.04 9.43
C ASN A 135 20.18 -16.88 8.99
N ALA A 136 19.63 -15.67 8.93
CA ALA A 136 20.36 -14.51 8.46
C ALA A 136 21.53 -14.16 9.38
N GLU A 137 22.69 -13.89 8.79
CA GLU A 137 23.94 -13.56 9.48
C GLU A 137 24.35 -12.12 9.18
N PHE A 138 25.10 -11.51 10.09
CA PHE A 138 25.52 -10.12 9.93
C PHE A 138 26.38 -9.94 8.68
N HIS A 139 25.96 -9.02 7.81
CA HIS A 139 26.68 -8.65 6.60
C HIS A 139 27.38 -7.30 6.74
N SER A 140 26.61 -6.23 7.02
CA SER A 140 27.16 -4.87 7.05
C SER A 140 26.30 -3.91 7.85
N VAL A 141 26.81 -2.68 8.01
CA VAL A 141 26.01 -1.54 8.46
C VAL A 141 25.99 -0.48 7.37
N PHE A 142 24.80 -0.13 6.92
CA PHE A 142 24.59 0.86 5.87
C PHE A 142 24.05 2.17 6.45
N VAL A 143 24.67 3.29 6.09
CA VAL A 143 24.27 4.61 6.56
C VAL A 143 23.53 5.33 5.44
N HIS A 144 22.26 5.66 5.66
CA HIS A 144 21.43 6.31 4.64
C HIS A 144 21.78 7.80 4.56
N HIS A 145 21.92 8.30 3.32
CA HIS A 145 22.41 9.66 3.03
C HIS A 145 21.45 10.53 2.20
N LYS A 146 20.49 9.94 1.46
CA LYS A 146 19.63 10.65 0.51
C LYS A 146 18.14 10.45 0.81
N ASP A 147 17.35 11.52 0.62
CA ASP A 147 15.87 11.54 0.71
C ASP A 147 15.19 11.83 -0.63
N GLU A 148 15.93 11.93 -1.73
CA GLU A 148 15.42 12.48 -3.01
C GLU A 148 14.19 11.71 -3.54
N THR A 149 14.19 10.38 -3.44
CA THR A 149 13.04 9.53 -3.80
C THR A 149 11.87 9.70 -2.85
N ASN A 150 12.16 9.89 -1.55
CA ASN A 150 11.13 10.10 -0.55
C ASN A 150 10.39 11.40 -0.81
N VAL A 151 11.13 12.44 -1.18
CA VAL A 151 10.62 13.75 -1.60
C VAL A 151 9.82 13.63 -2.91
N ALA A 152 10.29 12.86 -3.90
CA ALA A 152 9.60 12.71 -5.18
C ALA A 152 8.26 11.96 -5.04
N LEU A 153 8.20 10.96 -4.16
CA LEU A 153 7.02 10.12 -3.96
C LEU A 153 6.10 10.62 -2.84
N ASP A 154 6.44 11.71 -2.14
CA ASP A 154 5.84 12.14 -0.87
C ASP A 154 5.74 10.99 0.15
N THR A 155 6.70 10.08 0.15
CA THR A 155 6.79 9.09 1.23
C THR A 155 7.51 9.72 2.40
N SER A 156 7.12 9.33 3.61
CA SER A 156 7.70 9.85 4.84
C SER A 156 9.22 9.65 4.94
N GLY A 157 9.80 8.75 4.11
CA GLY A 157 11.22 8.41 4.17
C GLY A 157 11.65 7.79 5.49
N VAL A 158 10.70 7.48 6.37
CA VAL A 158 10.99 7.07 7.75
C VAL A 158 11.88 5.84 7.74
N VAL A 159 11.61 4.86 6.89
CA VAL A 159 12.30 3.56 6.92
C VAL A 159 13.72 3.57 6.32
N SER A 160 14.04 4.48 5.39
CA SER A 160 15.33 4.45 4.67
C SER A 160 15.88 5.84 4.29
N GLY A 161 15.39 6.89 4.94
CA GLY A 161 15.78 8.28 4.70
C GLY A 161 16.98 8.76 5.51
N ARG A 162 17.33 10.03 5.34
CA ARG A 162 18.42 10.69 6.05
C ARG A 162 18.20 10.63 7.55
N GLY A 163 19.22 10.16 8.25
CA GLY A 163 19.16 9.98 9.71
C GLY A 163 18.88 8.55 10.14
N THR A 164 18.63 7.65 9.19
CA THR A 164 18.49 6.20 9.45
C THR A 164 19.79 5.46 9.15
N VAL A 165 20.04 4.38 9.88
CA VAL A 165 21.18 3.47 9.73
C VAL A 165 20.65 2.04 9.80
N SER A 166 21.03 1.18 8.85
CA SER A 166 20.58 -0.21 8.82
C SER A 166 21.69 -1.13 9.29
N ALA A 167 21.44 -1.91 10.33
CA ALA A 167 22.18 -3.16 10.54
C ALA A 167 21.60 -4.21 9.60
N VAL A 168 22.43 -4.76 8.72
CA VAL A 168 22.01 -5.60 7.60
C VAL A 168 22.52 -7.01 7.83
N TYR A 169 21.59 -7.95 7.76
CA TYR A 169 21.82 -9.38 7.89
C TYR A 169 21.38 -10.04 6.60
N THR A 170 22.16 -10.98 6.08
CA THR A 170 21.87 -11.66 4.82
C THR A 170 21.72 -13.16 5.00
N MET A 171 20.95 -13.75 4.09
CA MET A 171 20.69 -15.18 4.03
C MET A 171 20.59 -15.63 2.58
N PRO A 172 20.74 -16.94 2.29
CA PRO A 172 20.53 -17.46 0.95
C PRO A 172 19.19 -17.03 0.36
N LYS A 173 19.20 -16.54 -0.88
CA LYS A 173 18.00 -16.10 -1.57
C LYS A 173 17.13 -17.30 -1.95
N GLU A 174 15.86 -17.26 -1.55
CA GLU A 174 14.80 -18.15 -2.04
C GLU A 174 14.07 -17.49 -3.21
N ASP A 175 13.43 -18.29 -4.06
CA ASP A 175 12.52 -17.76 -5.07
C ASP A 175 11.35 -17.02 -4.41
N THR A 176 10.86 -15.97 -5.07
CA THR A 176 9.86 -15.07 -4.48
C THR A 176 8.55 -15.78 -4.14
N GLN A 177 8.15 -16.77 -4.95
CA GLN A 177 6.95 -17.54 -4.67
C GLN A 177 7.11 -18.35 -3.38
N SER A 178 8.19 -19.13 -3.25
CA SER A 178 8.48 -19.89 -2.04
C SER A 178 8.56 -19.00 -0.80
N MET A 179 9.27 -17.87 -0.89
CA MET A 179 9.39 -16.95 0.22
C MET A 179 8.03 -16.32 0.59
N TYR A 180 7.24 -15.86 -0.39
CA TYR A 180 5.92 -15.27 -0.15
C TYR A 180 4.97 -16.29 0.49
N GLU A 181 4.94 -17.53 0.00
CA GLU A 181 4.12 -18.60 0.57
C GLU A 181 4.56 -18.97 1.99
N LYS A 182 5.87 -19.11 2.24
CA LYS A 182 6.42 -19.41 3.57
C LYS A 182 6.10 -18.29 4.57
N ILE A 183 6.46 -17.06 4.25
CA ILE A 183 6.30 -15.91 5.15
C ILE A 183 4.83 -15.61 5.40
N SER A 184 3.97 -15.66 4.38
CA SER A 184 2.53 -15.49 4.59
C SER A 184 1.92 -16.63 5.39
N ALA A 185 2.37 -17.88 5.23
CA ALA A 185 1.87 -19.00 6.02
C ALA A 185 2.22 -18.89 7.51
N ILE A 186 3.39 -18.32 7.83
CA ILE A 186 3.85 -18.05 9.19
C ILE A 186 3.11 -16.85 9.81
N LEU A 187 2.99 -15.75 9.07
CA LEU A 187 2.59 -14.45 9.63
C LEU A 187 1.12 -14.11 9.43
N ILE A 188 0.44 -14.71 8.45
CA ILE A 188 -0.95 -14.35 8.13
C ILE A 188 -1.89 -15.52 8.47
N PRO A 189 -2.91 -15.29 9.32
CA PRO A 189 -3.90 -16.31 9.66
C PRO A 189 -4.56 -16.90 8.42
N LYS A 190 -4.88 -18.20 8.50
CA LYS A 190 -5.55 -18.93 7.43
C LYS A 190 -6.86 -18.28 6.98
N VAL A 191 -7.61 -17.65 7.89
CA VAL A 191 -8.87 -16.96 7.55
C VAL A 191 -8.65 -15.82 6.55
N ILE A 192 -7.54 -15.07 6.64
CA ILE A 192 -7.22 -14.02 5.66
C ILE A 192 -6.71 -14.65 4.37
N ARG A 193 -5.81 -15.65 4.45
CA ARG A 193 -5.22 -16.32 3.28
C ARG A 193 -6.22 -17.08 2.42
N ASP A 194 -7.25 -17.65 3.03
CA ASP A 194 -8.29 -18.41 2.33
C ASP A 194 -9.44 -17.51 1.82
N SER A 195 -9.44 -16.21 2.17
CA SER A 195 -10.51 -15.27 1.77
C SER A 195 -10.36 -14.67 0.37
N GLY A 196 -9.40 -15.16 -0.42
CA GLY A 196 -9.23 -14.77 -1.82
C GLY A 196 -8.77 -13.33 -2.01
N GLY A 197 -9.33 -12.67 -3.03
CA GLY A 197 -9.08 -11.26 -3.33
C GLY A 197 -7.60 -10.93 -3.53
N PHE A 198 -7.13 -9.89 -2.85
CA PHE A 198 -5.79 -9.34 -3.02
C PHE A 198 -4.70 -10.34 -2.63
N PHE A 199 -4.91 -11.18 -1.60
CA PHE A 199 -3.94 -12.21 -1.23
C PHE A 199 -3.73 -13.22 -2.37
N SER A 200 -4.81 -13.66 -3.03
CA SER A 200 -4.70 -14.57 -4.19
C SER A 200 -3.92 -13.94 -5.34
N ILE A 201 -4.22 -12.67 -5.66
CA ILE A 201 -3.50 -11.94 -6.72
C ILE A 201 -2.01 -11.84 -6.41
N ALA A 202 -1.66 -11.48 -5.17
CA ALA A 202 -0.26 -11.45 -4.75
C ALA A 202 0.38 -12.85 -4.90
N LYS A 203 -0.27 -13.89 -4.39
CA LYS A 203 0.26 -15.25 -4.51
C LYS A 203 0.53 -15.65 -5.97
N GLU A 204 -0.37 -15.34 -6.89
CA GLU A 204 -0.17 -15.63 -8.31
C GLU A 204 1.00 -14.82 -8.92
N LEU A 205 1.04 -13.51 -8.65
CA LEU A 205 2.11 -12.61 -9.09
C LEU A 205 3.48 -12.99 -8.53
N SER A 206 3.55 -13.72 -7.41
CA SER A 206 4.82 -14.08 -6.78
C SER A 206 5.69 -15.01 -7.62
N SER A 207 5.09 -15.66 -8.63
CA SER A 207 5.77 -16.52 -9.60
C SER A 207 6.46 -15.75 -10.74
N GLU A 208 6.26 -14.44 -10.84
CA GLU A 208 6.89 -13.61 -11.87
C GLU A 208 8.39 -13.48 -11.65
N SER A 209 9.17 -13.45 -12.74
CA SER A 209 10.64 -13.43 -12.65
C SER A 209 11.20 -12.16 -12.01
N THR A 210 10.44 -11.07 -12.06
CA THR A 210 10.78 -9.77 -11.44
C THR A 210 10.05 -9.55 -10.12
N ALA A 211 9.35 -10.58 -9.60
CA ALA A 211 8.64 -10.48 -8.34
C ALA A 211 9.61 -10.31 -7.17
N ARG A 212 9.22 -9.50 -6.20
CA ARG A 212 9.93 -9.26 -4.94
C ARG A 212 8.92 -9.26 -3.81
N THR A 213 9.30 -9.82 -2.67
CA THR A 213 8.48 -9.77 -1.45
C THR A 213 9.22 -9.04 -0.35
N THR A 214 8.48 -8.24 0.40
CA THR A 214 8.98 -7.47 1.54
C THR A 214 7.98 -7.55 2.68
N PHE A 215 8.45 -7.96 3.85
CA PHE A 215 7.72 -7.86 5.10
C PHE A 215 8.33 -6.77 5.99
N SER A 216 7.51 -5.87 6.51
CA SER A 216 7.96 -4.74 7.32
C SER A 216 7.23 -4.70 8.66
N ILE A 217 7.98 -4.38 9.72
CA ILE A 217 7.50 -4.04 11.06
C ILE A 217 7.90 -2.59 11.31
N ILE A 218 6.94 -1.69 11.43
CA ILE A 218 7.16 -0.24 11.51
C ILE A 218 6.53 0.28 12.81
N PRO A 219 7.33 0.58 13.84
CA PRO A 219 6.83 1.24 15.04
C PRO A 219 6.25 2.62 14.71
N MET A 220 5.07 2.89 15.28
CA MET A 220 4.41 4.19 15.26
C MET A 220 4.22 4.66 16.71
N GLU A 221 3.80 5.91 16.93
CA GLU A 221 3.71 6.50 18.28
C GLU A 221 2.94 5.66 19.32
N LYS A 222 1.95 4.87 18.90
CA LYS A 222 1.05 4.10 19.80
C LYS A 222 0.76 2.68 19.35
N THR A 223 1.33 2.25 18.23
CA THR A 223 1.02 0.97 17.60
C THR A 223 2.17 0.57 16.68
N ILE A 224 2.16 -0.65 16.19
CA ILE A 224 3.11 -1.11 15.18
C ILE A 224 2.32 -1.43 13.92
N LEU A 225 2.87 -1.01 12.78
CA LEU A 225 2.35 -1.31 11.46
C LEU A 225 3.12 -2.48 10.85
N TYR A 226 2.40 -3.56 10.57
CA TYR A 226 2.89 -4.75 9.89
C TYR A 226 2.46 -4.73 8.42
N GLN A 227 3.37 -5.02 7.50
CA GLN A 227 3.08 -4.96 6.06
C GLN A 227 3.74 -6.11 5.33
N LEU A 228 2.94 -6.91 4.62
CA LEU A 228 3.43 -7.85 3.61
C LEU A 228 3.14 -7.27 2.24
N LYS A 229 4.19 -6.87 1.53
CA LYS A 229 4.11 -6.34 0.17
C LYS A 229 4.76 -7.31 -0.82
N LEU A 230 4.05 -7.58 -1.89
CA LEU A 230 4.62 -8.18 -3.09
C LEU A 230 4.61 -7.17 -4.22
N SER A 231 5.69 -7.07 -4.98
CA SER A 231 5.78 -6.22 -6.17
C SER A 231 6.35 -6.97 -7.36
N VAL A 232 5.89 -6.62 -8.56
CA VAL A 232 6.39 -7.10 -9.85
C VAL A 232 6.72 -5.89 -10.72
N ASP A 233 7.92 -5.88 -11.26
CA ASP A 233 8.36 -4.86 -12.21
C ASP A 233 8.13 -5.30 -13.64
N TYR A 234 7.70 -4.36 -14.49
CA TYR A 234 7.51 -4.51 -15.91
C TYR A 234 8.38 -3.49 -16.67
N PRO A 235 9.69 -3.75 -16.82
CA PRO A 235 10.63 -2.78 -17.36
C PRO A 235 10.28 -2.35 -18.78
N GLY A 236 10.28 -1.03 -19.02
CA GLY A 236 10.03 -0.44 -20.34
C GLY A 236 8.55 -0.28 -20.71
N GLU A 237 7.60 -0.80 -19.93
CA GLU A 237 6.16 -0.67 -20.23
C GLU A 237 5.61 0.75 -20.00
N ALA A 238 6.32 1.61 -19.25
CA ALA A 238 5.79 2.92 -18.87
C ALA A 238 5.79 3.93 -20.04
N SER A 239 6.86 3.97 -20.84
CA SER A 239 7.13 5.08 -21.76
C SER A 239 6.04 5.31 -22.83
N SER A 240 5.34 4.26 -23.26
CA SER A 240 4.26 4.32 -24.26
C SER A 240 2.87 4.18 -23.65
N LEU A 241 2.74 4.23 -22.32
CA LEU A 241 1.48 3.97 -21.65
C LEU A 241 0.59 5.22 -21.65
N GLU A 242 -0.35 5.27 -22.59
CA GLU A 242 -1.39 6.31 -22.67
C GLU A 242 -2.69 5.87 -21.97
N GLN A 243 -2.99 4.58 -21.96
CA GLN A 243 -4.15 4.01 -21.30
C GLN A 243 -3.74 3.20 -20.07
N ILE A 244 -4.31 3.53 -18.91
CA ILE A 244 -4.08 2.81 -17.68
C ILE A 244 -5.14 1.70 -17.54
N ASN A 245 -4.67 0.46 -17.49
CA ASN A 245 -5.47 -0.70 -17.11
C ASN A 245 -4.77 -1.42 -15.95
N PRO A 246 -5.18 -1.18 -14.69
CA PRO A 246 -4.50 -1.76 -13.55
C PRO A 246 -4.50 -3.29 -13.54
N LEU A 247 -5.60 -3.91 -13.97
CA LEU A 247 -5.73 -5.37 -13.94
C LEU A 247 -4.80 -6.07 -14.94
N LYS A 248 -4.39 -5.40 -16.02
CA LYS A 248 -3.35 -5.90 -16.95
C LYS A 248 -2.07 -6.25 -16.19
N PHE A 249 -1.64 -5.36 -15.29
CA PHE A 249 -0.39 -5.51 -14.53
C PHE A 249 -0.55 -6.39 -13.28
N LEU A 250 -1.79 -6.59 -12.82
CA LEU A 250 -2.12 -7.58 -11.80
C LEU A 250 -2.37 -8.99 -12.38
N LYS A 251 -2.33 -9.14 -13.71
CA LYS A 251 -2.55 -10.39 -14.45
C LYS A 251 -3.87 -11.10 -14.12
N THR A 252 -4.93 -10.31 -13.92
CA THR A 252 -6.29 -10.81 -13.69
C THR A 252 -7.29 -10.06 -14.57
N ASP A 253 -8.47 -10.66 -14.79
CA ASP A 253 -9.60 -10.01 -15.47
C ASP A 253 -10.54 -9.29 -14.47
N GLU A 254 -10.52 -9.73 -13.21
CA GLU A 254 -11.39 -9.26 -12.13
C GLU A 254 -10.61 -9.21 -10.81
N LEU A 255 -10.85 -8.19 -10.00
CA LEU A 255 -10.33 -8.08 -8.64
C LEU A 255 -11.50 -8.01 -7.66
N SER A 256 -11.64 -9.03 -6.83
CA SER A 256 -12.61 -9.05 -5.73
C SER A 256 -11.97 -8.55 -4.44
N ARG A 257 -12.77 -7.89 -3.60
CA ARG A 257 -12.46 -7.68 -2.19
C ARG A 257 -12.33 -9.04 -1.49
N SER A 258 -11.48 -9.11 -0.49
CA SER A 258 -11.37 -10.31 0.33
C SER A 258 -12.66 -10.59 1.10
N ASP A 259 -13.06 -11.87 1.15
CA ASP A 259 -14.17 -12.35 1.97
C ASP A 259 -13.95 -12.09 3.47
N TYR A 260 -12.73 -11.72 3.88
CA TYR A 260 -12.42 -11.25 5.23
C TYR A 260 -13.29 -10.06 5.64
N PHE A 261 -13.71 -9.24 4.68
CA PHE A 261 -14.58 -8.08 4.90
C PHE A 261 -16.07 -8.38 4.71
N SER A 262 -16.46 -9.63 4.42
CA SER A 262 -17.85 -9.99 4.07
C SER A 262 -18.87 -9.80 5.18
N SER A 263 -18.43 -9.76 6.45
CA SER A 263 -19.33 -9.62 7.61
C SER A 263 -19.81 -8.18 7.87
N GLY A 264 -19.35 -7.20 7.10
CA GLY A 264 -19.68 -5.79 7.33
C GLY A 264 -19.32 -4.88 6.17
N PHE A 265 -19.54 -3.57 6.34
CA PHE A 265 -19.24 -2.57 5.33
C PHE A 265 -17.91 -1.87 5.63
N TYR A 266 -16.87 -2.26 4.90
CA TYR A 266 -15.49 -1.77 5.06
C TYR A 266 -14.95 -1.16 3.76
N PRO A 267 -15.57 -0.08 3.25
CA PRO A 267 -15.30 0.46 1.91
C PRO A 267 -13.88 1.03 1.73
N LEU A 268 -13.16 1.30 2.83
CA LEU A 268 -11.82 1.88 2.82
C LEU A 268 -10.71 0.87 3.12
N ASN A 269 -11.06 -0.42 3.30
CA ASN A 269 -10.11 -1.46 3.65
C ASN A 269 -9.61 -2.27 2.45
N SER A 270 -10.25 -2.13 1.28
CA SER A 270 -9.82 -2.69 0.00
C SER A 270 -9.70 -1.57 -1.01
N LEU A 271 -8.50 -1.29 -1.52
CA LEU A 271 -8.25 -0.13 -2.39
C LEU A 271 -7.43 -0.51 -3.61
N VAL A 272 -7.73 0.11 -4.75
CA VAL A 272 -6.82 0.14 -5.91
C VAL A 272 -6.24 1.54 -6.02
N GLN A 273 -4.93 1.64 -6.16
CA GLN A 273 -4.22 2.90 -6.32
C GLN A 273 -3.44 2.90 -7.63
N VAL A 274 -3.45 4.03 -8.32
CA VAL A 274 -2.55 4.30 -9.44
C VAL A 274 -1.75 5.55 -9.12
N VAL A 275 -0.44 5.47 -9.31
CA VAL A 275 0.46 6.63 -9.25
C VAL A 275 1.17 6.72 -10.59
N VAL A 276 1.08 7.87 -11.24
CA VAL A 276 1.79 8.14 -12.49
C VAL A 276 2.80 9.25 -12.22
N LEU A 277 4.06 9.00 -12.56
CA LEU A 277 5.12 9.99 -12.59
C LEU A 277 5.53 10.19 -14.04
N ASP A 278 5.47 11.43 -14.49
CA ASP A 278 5.78 11.80 -15.87
C ASP A 278 6.69 13.04 -15.88
N GLU A 279 7.57 13.14 -16.88
CA GLU A 279 8.35 14.35 -17.11
C GLU A 279 7.44 15.52 -17.54
N LYS A 280 6.38 15.16 -18.24
CA LYS A 280 5.43 16.06 -18.88
C LYS A 280 4.15 16.20 -18.06
N ALA A 281 3.61 17.41 -18.01
CA ALA A 281 2.31 17.66 -17.39
C ALA A 281 1.22 16.88 -18.13
N THR A 282 0.65 15.90 -17.44
CA THR A 282 -0.36 14.97 -17.95
C THR A 282 -1.64 15.17 -17.16
N HIS A 283 -2.80 14.92 -17.75
CA HIS A 283 -4.08 14.91 -17.05
C HIS A 283 -4.85 13.64 -17.35
N VAL A 284 -5.70 13.24 -16.41
CA VAL A 284 -6.59 12.08 -16.55
C VAL A 284 -7.75 12.43 -17.48
N THR A 285 -8.03 11.55 -18.44
CA THR A 285 -9.19 11.62 -19.35
C THR A 285 -9.90 10.27 -19.43
N ASP A 286 -11.08 10.25 -20.05
CA ASP A 286 -11.79 9.02 -20.44
C ASP A 286 -11.92 7.97 -19.32
N VAL A 287 -12.17 8.44 -18.09
CA VAL A 287 -12.41 7.60 -16.91
C VAL A 287 -13.72 6.84 -17.10
N GLN A 288 -13.65 5.52 -17.06
CA GLN A 288 -14.80 4.65 -17.33
C GLN A 288 -15.76 4.53 -16.14
N SER A 289 -15.28 4.80 -14.92
CA SER A 289 -16.09 4.84 -13.70
C SER A 289 -16.39 6.27 -13.24
N PRO A 290 -17.40 6.46 -12.36
CA PRO A 290 -17.65 7.76 -11.74
C PRO A 290 -16.40 8.31 -11.03
N ILE A 291 -16.16 9.61 -11.18
CA ILE A 291 -15.24 10.35 -10.30
C ILE A 291 -16.06 10.80 -9.08
N LEU A 292 -15.68 10.31 -7.91
CA LEU A 292 -16.39 10.61 -6.66
C LEU A 292 -16.20 12.08 -6.29
N LYS A 293 -17.28 12.71 -5.83
CA LYS A 293 -17.20 14.08 -5.33
C LYS A 293 -16.40 14.10 -4.04
N THR A 294 -15.46 15.02 -3.94
CA THR A 294 -14.62 15.17 -2.76
C THR A 294 -14.85 16.50 -2.04
N THR A 295 -14.45 16.55 -0.78
CA THR A 295 -14.29 17.77 0.01
C THR A 295 -12.87 17.81 0.53
N THR A 296 -12.22 18.97 0.44
CA THR A 296 -10.88 19.17 1.03
C THR A 296 -10.96 19.24 2.55
N VAL A 297 -10.25 18.36 3.24
CA VAL A 297 -10.08 18.39 4.69
C VAL A 297 -8.58 18.37 5.00
N GLU A 298 -8.10 19.44 5.65
CA GLU A 298 -6.67 19.71 5.96
C GLU A 298 -5.71 19.48 4.79
N GLY A 299 -6.16 19.77 3.57
CA GLY A 299 -5.34 19.68 2.36
C GLY A 299 -5.51 18.40 1.55
N GLU A 300 -6.27 17.40 2.04
CA GLU A 300 -6.53 16.15 1.32
C GLU A 300 -7.95 16.11 0.73
N GLN A 301 -8.10 15.54 -0.46
CA GLN A 301 -9.42 15.30 -1.06
C GLN A 301 -10.08 14.05 -0.46
N ILE A 302 -11.16 14.26 0.30
CA ILE A 302 -11.96 13.20 0.93
C ILE A 302 -13.25 12.97 0.14
N PRO A 303 -13.53 11.77 -0.39
CA PRO A 303 -14.82 11.49 -1.03
C PRO A 303 -15.97 11.79 -0.06
N GLN A 304 -17.05 12.39 -0.54
CA GLN A 304 -18.24 12.75 0.26
C GLN A 304 -19.16 11.54 0.53
N ASP A 305 -19.10 10.55 -0.36
CA ASP A 305 -19.88 9.33 -0.29
C ASP A 305 -18.98 8.15 -0.70
N ILE A 306 -18.79 7.22 0.23
CA ILE A 306 -17.98 5.99 0.08
C ILE A 306 -18.86 4.75 -0.10
N THR A 307 -20.18 4.90 -0.28
CA THR A 307 -21.08 3.79 -0.66
C THR A 307 -21.03 3.53 -2.16
N ASN A 308 -20.78 4.58 -2.95
CA ASN A 308 -20.62 4.48 -4.39
C ASN A 308 -19.19 4.08 -4.77
N ALA A 309 -19.08 3.17 -5.73
CA ALA A 309 -17.81 2.83 -6.33
C ALA A 309 -17.32 3.96 -7.26
N GLY A 310 -16.01 4.20 -7.31
CA GLY A 310 -15.45 5.19 -8.22
C GLY A 310 -14.04 5.67 -7.87
N TRP A 311 -13.51 6.53 -8.75
CA TRP A 311 -12.18 7.12 -8.61
C TRP A 311 -12.20 8.40 -7.79
N VAL A 312 -11.16 8.59 -6.99
CA VAL A 312 -10.75 9.87 -6.42
C VAL A 312 -9.36 10.18 -6.97
N PHE A 313 -9.22 11.32 -7.64
CA PHE A 313 -7.94 11.79 -8.16
C PHE A 313 -7.44 12.99 -7.36
N ASP A 314 -6.22 12.90 -6.83
CA ASP A 314 -5.60 13.97 -6.04
C ASP A 314 -4.06 13.86 -6.06
N PRO A 315 -3.36 14.57 -6.97
CA PRO A 315 -3.90 15.43 -8.03
C PRO A 315 -4.36 14.64 -9.28
N GLU A 316 -5.31 15.21 -10.02
CA GLU A 316 -5.80 14.67 -11.31
C GLU A 316 -4.98 15.09 -12.54
N SER A 317 -4.07 16.05 -12.37
CA SER A 317 -3.18 16.54 -13.42
C SER A 317 -1.84 17.03 -12.88
N GLY A 318 -0.84 17.08 -13.76
CA GLY A 318 0.52 17.52 -13.46
C GLY A 318 1.57 16.47 -13.84
N LYS A 319 2.79 16.62 -13.28
CA LYS A 319 3.89 15.65 -13.45
C LYS A 319 3.75 14.42 -12.54
N LYS A 320 2.83 14.49 -11.59
CA LYS A 320 2.43 13.41 -10.69
C LYS A 320 0.91 13.36 -10.74
N ILE A 321 0.35 12.18 -10.95
CA ILE A 321 -1.08 11.91 -10.83
C ILE A 321 -1.24 10.82 -9.78
N GLN A 322 -2.27 10.95 -8.93
CA GLN A 322 -2.65 9.86 -8.03
C GLN A 322 -4.15 9.61 -8.14
N GLY A 323 -4.51 8.37 -8.47
CA GLY A 323 -5.87 7.88 -8.43
C GLY A 323 -6.03 6.85 -7.31
N LYS A 324 -7.13 6.92 -6.57
CA LYS A 324 -7.58 5.89 -5.63
C LYS A 324 -8.98 5.46 -6.03
N TYR A 325 -9.16 4.18 -6.31
CA TYR A 325 -10.47 3.59 -6.55
C TYR A 325 -11.05 3.07 -5.24
N ILE A 326 -12.27 3.50 -4.95
CA ILE A 326 -13.08 3.02 -3.83
C ILE A 326 -14.10 2.03 -4.38
N PHE A 327 -14.19 0.84 -3.77
CA PHE A 327 -15.16 -0.18 -4.18
C PHE A 327 -16.60 0.17 -3.77
N GLY A 328 -16.76 0.93 -2.69
CA GLY A 328 -18.08 1.19 -2.12
C GLY A 328 -18.79 -0.11 -1.71
N GLU A 329 -20.04 -0.26 -2.11
CA GLU A 329 -20.83 -1.48 -1.91
C GLU A 329 -20.47 -2.62 -2.87
N GLU A 330 -19.71 -2.33 -3.93
CA GLU A 330 -19.29 -3.36 -4.88
C GLU A 330 -18.30 -4.35 -4.23
N ILE A 331 -18.45 -5.62 -4.59
CA ILE A 331 -17.60 -6.71 -4.08
C ILE A 331 -16.41 -6.93 -5.01
N SER A 332 -16.56 -6.65 -6.30
CA SER A 332 -15.52 -6.85 -7.30
C SER A 332 -15.52 -5.76 -8.36
N VAL A 333 -14.39 -5.67 -9.06
CA VAL A 333 -14.17 -4.72 -10.15
C VAL A 333 -13.50 -5.42 -11.32
N THR A 334 -13.84 -4.98 -12.51
CA THR A 334 -13.31 -5.47 -13.78
C THR A 334 -12.43 -4.41 -14.44
N LYS A 335 -11.84 -4.78 -15.58
CA LYS A 335 -11.11 -3.86 -16.45
C LYS A 335 -11.91 -2.57 -16.73
N ASN A 336 -13.20 -2.68 -17.03
CA ASN A 336 -14.01 -1.52 -17.41
C ASN A 336 -14.22 -0.55 -16.25
N ASP A 337 -14.11 -1.02 -15.00
CA ASP A 337 -14.32 -0.16 -13.84
C ASP A 337 -13.06 0.66 -13.52
N LEU A 338 -11.88 0.12 -13.82
CA LEU A 338 -10.60 0.69 -13.41
C LEU A 338 -9.86 1.46 -14.51
N MET A 339 -10.36 1.44 -15.74
CA MET A 339 -9.68 2.09 -16.87
C MET A 339 -9.85 3.60 -16.92
N PHE A 340 -8.78 4.27 -17.31
CA PHE A 340 -8.76 5.68 -17.70
C PHE A 340 -7.57 5.95 -18.63
N ASP A 341 -7.63 7.05 -19.35
CA ASP A 341 -6.57 7.48 -20.27
C ASP A 341 -5.77 8.66 -19.70
N LEU A 342 -4.59 8.86 -20.25
CA LEU A 342 -3.65 9.92 -19.94
C LEU A 342 -3.46 10.79 -21.17
N SER A 343 -3.72 12.08 -21.03
CA SER A 343 -3.55 13.06 -22.11
C SER A 343 -2.50 14.11 -21.76
N TYR A 344 -1.64 14.44 -22.72
CA TYR A 344 -0.61 15.47 -22.55
C TYR A 344 -1.18 16.88 -22.82
N ASP A 345 -0.91 17.82 -21.91
CA ASP A 345 -1.51 19.16 -21.96
C ASP A 345 -0.79 20.14 -22.93
N GLY A 346 0.18 19.67 -23.71
CA GLY A 346 0.84 20.46 -24.77
C GLY A 346 1.76 21.59 -24.28
N LYS A 347 1.85 21.83 -22.97
CA LYS A 347 2.72 22.85 -22.37
C LYS A 347 3.96 22.20 -21.77
N GLU A 348 5.13 22.59 -22.27
CA GLU A 348 6.42 22.23 -21.67
C GLU A 348 6.61 23.02 -20.37
N GLU A 349 6.55 22.34 -19.22
CA GLU A 349 7.06 22.91 -17.97
C GLU A 349 8.49 22.48 -17.76
N THR A 350 9.39 23.45 -17.57
CA THR A 350 10.83 23.26 -17.38
C THR A 350 11.16 22.10 -16.43
N SER A 351 12.05 21.24 -16.90
CA SER A 351 12.59 20.07 -16.21
C SER A 351 13.36 20.48 -14.95
N GLN A 352 13.05 19.85 -13.82
CA GLN A 352 14.00 19.75 -12.72
C GLN A 352 14.81 18.49 -12.95
N GLU A 353 16.09 18.68 -13.22
CA GLU A 353 17.12 17.65 -13.40
C GLU A 353 17.35 16.95 -12.05
N PHE A 354 17.23 15.62 -12.03
CA PHE A 354 17.60 14.80 -10.88
C PHE A 354 18.67 13.80 -11.31
N ASP A 355 19.66 13.62 -10.44
CA ASP A 355 20.87 12.82 -10.69
C ASP A 355 20.57 11.32 -10.54
N GLU A 356 20.96 10.54 -11.54
CA GLU A 356 20.66 9.11 -11.70
C GLU A 356 21.43 8.25 -10.68
N SER A 357 20.81 7.92 -9.53
CA SER A 357 21.23 6.77 -8.70
C SER A 357 20.23 6.51 -7.56
N ILE A 358 19.17 5.74 -7.82
CA ILE A 358 18.22 5.31 -6.78
C ILE A 358 17.83 3.85 -7.02
N ILE A 359 18.32 2.97 -6.12
CA ILE A 359 17.77 1.63 -5.94
C ILE A 359 16.46 1.78 -5.16
N ILE A 360 15.40 1.25 -5.74
CA ILE A 360 14.01 1.31 -5.31
C ILE A 360 13.86 0.54 -4.00
N VAL A 361 13.43 1.21 -2.93
CA VAL A 361 12.70 0.60 -1.81
C VAL A 361 11.50 1.50 -1.57
N SER A 362 10.50 1.42 -2.46
CA SER A 362 9.29 2.24 -2.36
C SER A 362 8.37 1.69 -1.27
N ILE A 363 8.58 2.11 -0.02
CA ILE A 363 7.59 2.01 1.06
C ILE A 363 6.62 3.19 0.91
N ILE A 364 5.82 3.19 -0.16
CA ILE A 364 4.59 3.99 -0.21
C ILE A 364 3.53 3.18 0.53
N VAL A 365 3.54 3.21 1.86
CA VAL A 365 2.49 2.50 2.60
C VAL A 365 2.03 3.21 3.89
N VAL A 366 2.77 4.20 4.40
CA VAL A 366 2.29 5.01 5.55
C VAL A 366 1.01 5.79 5.20
N ALA A 367 0.83 6.15 3.93
CA ALA A 367 -0.33 6.92 3.49
C ALA A 367 -1.67 6.16 3.58
N ALA A 368 -1.72 4.82 3.47
CA ALA A 368 -3.00 4.10 3.42
C ALA A 368 -3.70 3.96 4.80
N ILE A 369 -2.95 3.67 5.88
CA ILE A 369 -3.52 3.63 7.24
C ILE A 369 -3.80 5.03 7.77
N ALA A 370 -2.89 5.98 7.51
CA ALA A 370 -3.15 7.36 7.84
C ALA A 370 -4.39 7.86 7.10
N ALA A 371 -4.49 7.66 5.77
CA ALA A 371 -5.62 8.11 4.98
C ALA A 371 -6.94 7.43 5.35
N SER A 372 -6.99 6.13 5.62
CA SER A 372 -8.23 5.45 6.06
C SER A 372 -8.70 5.95 7.44
N VAL A 373 -7.82 6.02 8.43
CA VAL A 373 -8.13 6.60 9.75
C VAL A 373 -8.52 8.08 9.63
N TYR A 374 -7.87 8.80 8.72
CA TYR A 374 -8.09 10.23 8.46
C TYR A 374 -9.40 10.50 7.72
N TYR A 375 -9.69 9.76 6.65
CA TYR A 375 -10.98 9.76 5.94
C TYR A 375 -12.10 9.49 6.93
N LEU A 376 -11.98 8.47 7.78
CA LEU A 376 -12.96 8.16 8.82
C LEU A 376 -13.10 9.29 9.87
N LYS A 377 -12.00 9.96 10.26
CA LYS A 377 -12.07 11.16 11.12
C LYS A 377 -12.80 12.31 10.42
N GLY A 378 -12.57 12.52 9.12
CA GLY A 378 -13.28 13.48 8.29
C GLY A 378 -14.80 13.21 8.28
N TYR A 379 -15.19 11.95 8.05
CA TYR A 379 -16.58 11.51 8.09
C TYR A 379 -17.25 11.70 9.47
N LYS A 380 -16.54 11.40 10.57
CA LYS A 380 -17.05 11.66 11.93
C LYS A 380 -17.24 13.16 12.23
N LYS A 381 -16.49 14.03 11.56
CA LYS A 381 -16.59 15.49 11.74
C LYS A 381 -17.74 16.08 10.93
N THR A 382 -18.01 15.55 9.74
CA THR A 382 -19.13 15.97 8.89
C THR A 382 -20.49 15.44 9.37
N SER A 383 -20.55 14.27 10.01
CA SER A 383 -21.81 13.73 10.55
C SER A 383 -22.33 14.41 11.83
N ASN A 384 -21.51 15.28 12.45
CA ASN A 384 -21.82 15.99 13.70
C ASN A 384 -22.13 17.48 13.48
N GLN A 385 -22.30 17.91 12.21
CA GLN A 385 -22.88 19.20 11.82
C GLN A 385 -24.25 18.95 11.19
#